data_AF-A0A7S3DT85-F1
#
_entry.id   AF-A0A7S3DT85-F1
#
_cell.length_a   1.000
_cell.length_b   1.000
_cell.length_c   1.000
_cell.angle_alpha   90.00
_cell.angle_beta   90.00
_cell.angle_gamma   90.00
#
_symmetry.space_group_name_H-M   'P 1'
#
loop_
_entity.id
_entity.type
_entity.pdbx_description
1 polymer ?
#
loop_
_entity_poly.entity_id
_entity_poly.type
_entity_poly.pdbx_seq_one_letter_code
_entity_poly.pdbx_strand_id
1 'polypeptide(L)'
;MSSRHRANHNQGRILSLLSLLLLMLLPLARSFSRQAVVFRHSGRMTSISGTAATTTTAAATARRSLSVVSMSSTASSPPPPHADTTPKDNNNNNSSPDKKKAHNQNLQVSNTGGLRRLPVVRQPQELLNKAHKEAKWVKPDLKMKNIRNRARKHGAETLNSFTNILCIPLRDTVKGYQAELRRLHPFERVVADLTVRARQKKDGLTLNLVLEDIHEARKMVRETGVDWIAKVKSAETAREAGTFLEEGLAAVTELF
;
A
#
# COMPACT_ATOMS: atom_id res chain seq x y z
N MET A 1 8.04 37.32 -73.80
CA MET A 1 8.68 37.55 -72.48
C MET A 1 7.68 37.31 -71.33
N SER A 2 7.14 36.10 -71.15
CA SER A 2 6.17 35.83 -70.06
C SER A 2 6.22 34.37 -69.57
N SER A 3 7.35 33.99 -68.96
CA SER A 3 7.46 32.69 -68.25
C SER A 3 8.49 32.65 -67.13
N ARG A 4 9.38 33.65 -67.01
CA ARG A 4 10.37 33.71 -65.92
C ARG A 4 9.81 34.24 -64.59
N HIS A 5 8.63 34.85 -64.56
CA HIS A 5 8.11 35.49 -63.34
C HIS A 5 7.32 34.55 -62.40
N ARG A 6 6.91 33.36 -62.83
CA ARG A 6 6.17 32.40 -61.97
C ARG A 6 7.06 31.47 -61.15
N ALA A 7 8.33 31.29 -61.50
CA ALA A 7 9.23 30.37 -60.80
C ALA A 7 9.67 30.88 -59.40
N ASN A 8 9.81 32.19 -59.23
CA ASN A 8 10.31 32.77 -57.97
C ASN A 8 9.29 32.75 -56.82
N HIS A 9 7.99 32.67 -57.11
CA HIS A 9 6.96 32.70 -56.06
C HIS A 9 6.81 31.35 -55.34
N ASN A 10 7.14 30.24 -56.01
CA ASN A 10 7.06 28.90 -55.42
C ASN A 10 8.27 28.56 -54.55
N GLN A 11 9.48 29.05 -54.88
CA GLN A 11 10.67 28.81 -54.06
C GLN A 11 10.57 29.47 -52.67
N GLY A 12 10.01 30.68 -52.56
CA GLY A 12 9.83 31.35 -51.27
C GLY A 12 8.84 30.63 -50.34
N ARG A 13 7.80 30.00 -50.90
CA ARG A 13 6.82 29.22 -50.13
C ARG A 13 7.40 27.92 -49.60
N ILE A 14 8.23 27.25 -50.40
CA ILE A 14 8.88 25.99 -49.99
C ILE A 14 9.90 26.23 -48.87
N LEU A 15 10.67 27.33 -48.95
CA LEU A 15 11.63 27.70 -47.90
C LEU A 15 10.94 28.12 -46.58
N SER A 16 9.78 28.79 -46.67
CA SER A 16 8.96 29.14 -45.50
C SER A 16 8.39 27.89 -44.79
N LEU A 17 7.89 26.91 -45.56
CA LEU A 17 7.38 25.67 -44.99
C LEU A 17 8.48 24.79 -44.38
N LEU A 18 9.67 24.77 -44.98
CA LEU A 18 10.82 24.04 -44.43
C LEU A 18 11.33 24.69 -43.12
N SER A 19 11.29 26.02 -43.03
CA SER A 19 11.62 26.76 -41.80
C SER A 19 10.61 26.49 -40.67
N LEU A 20 9.31 26.47 -41.01
CA LEU A 20 8.26 26.15 -40.04
C LEU A 20 8.34 24.69 -39.55
N LEU A 21 8.72 23.76 -40.44
CA LEU A 21 8.95 22.35 -40.10
C LEU A 21 10.19 22.18 -39.19
N LEU A 22 11.28 22.92 -39.45
CA LEU A 22 12.49 22.90 -38.63
C LEU A 22 12.25 23.46 -37.21
N LEU A 23 11.36 24.45 -37.08
CA LEU A 23 10.93 25.02 -35.80
C LEU A 23 9.97 24.11 -35.02
N MET A 24 9.23 23.23 -35.69
CA MET A 24 8.34 22.24 -35.04
C MET A 24 9.08 20.97 -34.59
N LEU A 25 10.32 20.74 -35.07
CA LEU A 25 11.15 19.60 -34.69
C LEU A 25 12.07 19.85 -33.47
N LEU A 26 12.03 21.06 -32.89
CA LEU A 26 12.68 21.35 -31.61
C LEU A 26 11.63 21.82 -30.59
N PRO A 27 11.21 20.93 -29.66
CA PRO A 27 11.67 21.16 -28.29
C PRO A 27 11.85 19.85 -27.49
N LEU A 28 13.02 19.68 -26.84
CA LEU A 28 13.18 19.30 -25.42
C LEU A 28 14.66 19.01 -25.08
N ALA A 29 15.54 19.96 -25.38
CA ALA A 29 16.86 20.02 -24.76
C ALA A 29 16.91 21.25 -23.85
N ARG A 30 16.12 21.25 -22.77
CA ARG A 30 16.27 22.21 -21.67
C ARG A 30 16.02 21.55 -20.32
N SER A 31 17.09 21.58 -19.52
CA SER A 31 17.08 21.61 -18.06
C SER A 31 16.99 20.29 -17.29
N PHE A 32 18.00 19.44 -17.44
CA PHE A 32 18.42 18.56 -16.34
C PHE A 32 19.42 19.34 -15.47
N SER A 33 18.90 20.23 -14.61
CA SER A 33 19.69 20.82 -13.54
C SER A 33 19.75 19.82 -12.38
N ARG A 34 20.85 19.08 -12.31
CA ARG A 34 21.22 18.25 -11.17
C ARG A 34 21.44 19.16 -9.96
N GLN A 35 20.52 19.16 -8.99
CA GLN A 35 20.89 19.52 -7.62
C GLN A 35 21.34 18.27 -6.87
N ALA A 36 22.64 18.20 -6.62
CA ALA A 36 23.23 17.30 -5.65
C ALA A 36 22.83 17.76 -4.25
N VAL A 37 21.92 17.03 -3.60
CA VAL A 37 21.68 17.18 -2.17
C VAL A 37 22.81 16.47 -1.43
N VAL A 38 23.79 17.26 -1.00
CA VAL A 38 24.84 16.85 -0.07
C VAL A 38 24.20 16.59 1.29
N PHE A 39 24.02 15.31 1.63
CA PHE A 39 23.57 14.87 2.94
C PHE A 39 24.74 15.00 3.94
N ARG A 40 24.93 16.18 4.53
CA ARG A 40 25.84 16.38 5.68
C ARG A 40 25.19 15.79 6.93
N HIS A 41 25.71 14.65 7.40
CA HIS A 41 25.49 14.21 8.78
C HIS A 41 26.25 15.15 9.74
N SER A 42 25.51 15.96 10.49
CA SER A 42 26.03 16.66 11.67
C SER A 42 26.04 15.67 12.83
N GLY A 43 27.19 15.06 13.09
CA GLY A 43 27.47 14.35 14.33
C GLY A 43 27.67 15.35 15.46
N ARG A 44 26.65 15.52 16.30
CA ARG A 44 26.76 16.27 17.56
C ARG A 44 27.20 15.31 18.66
N MET A 45 28.51 15.20 18.86
CA MET A 45 29.10 14.69 20.09
C MET A 45 29.07 15.80 21.14
N THR A 46 28.35 15.59 22.24
CA THR A 46 28.55 16.34 23.48
C THR A 46 29.21 15.40 24.47
N SER A 47 30.53 15.54 24.59
CA SER A 47 31.33 15.03 25.70
C SER A 47 30.97 15.80 26.97
N ILE A 48 30.44 15.09 27.97
CA ILE A 48 30.27 15.63 29.32
C ILE A 48 31.61 15.46 30.03
N SER A 49 32.17 16.59 30.42
CA SER A 49 33.39 16.76 31.20
C SER A 49 33.24 16.15 32.59
N GLY A 50 34.27 15.39 32.99
CA GLY A 50 34.47 14.98 34.37
C GLY A 50 35.07 16.12 35.19
N THR A 51 34.61 16.23 36.43
CA THR A 51 35.31 16.90 37.53
C THR A 51 35.18 16.04 38.78
N ALA A 52 36.32 15.75 39.38
CA ALA A 52 36.49 14.88 40.53
C ALA A 52 36.22 15.61 41.87
N ALA A 53 35.77 14.80 42.84
CA ALA A 53 36.05 14.79 44.28
C ALA A 53 35.96 16.08 45.13
N THR A 54 35.26 16.00 46.28
CA THR A 54 35.84 16.07 47.64
C THR A 54 34.78 15.71 48.71
N THR A 55 35.31 15.17 49.80
CA THR A 55 34.83 14.40 50.97
C THR A 55 34.11 15.13 52.13
N THR A 56 33.32 14.34 52.89
CA THR A 56 32.97 14.41 54.35
C THR A 56 32.03 15.54 54.82
N THR A 57 30.92 15.33 55.54
CA THR A 57 30.83 14.92 56.96
C THR A 57 29.37 14.58 57.38
N ALA A 58 29.26 13.81 58.47
CA ALA A 58 28.11 13.14 59.08
C ALA A 58 26.93 13.97 59.64
N ALA A 59 25.75 13.33 59.75
CA ALA A 59 24.84 13.26 60.92
C ALA A 59 23.48 12.68 60.46
N ALA A 60 23.10 11.44 60.81
CA ALA A 60 22.49 10.98 62.05
C ALA A 60 20.93 10.90 62.00
N THR A 61 20.43 9.68 62.26
CA THR A 61 19.24 9.39 63.09
C THR A 61 17.88 9.11 62.41
N ALA A 62 17.63 7.79 62.28
CA ALA A 62 16.48 7.04 62.81
C ALA A 62 15.24 6.65 61.94
N ARG A 63 15.13 5.29 61.81
CA ARG A 63 13.97 4.41 62.12
C ARG A 63 12.76 4.46 61.15
N ARG A 64 12.09 3.36 60.75
CA ARG A 64 12.08 1.94 61.19
C ARG A 64 11.26 1.08 60.19
N SER A 65 11.76 -0.14 59.92
CA SER A 65 11.11 -1.48 59.80
C SER A 65 9.74 -1.62 59.10
N LEU A 66 9.58 -2.40 58.03
CA LEU A 66 9.75 -3.86 57.78
C LEU A 66 8.51 -4.73 58.05
N SER A 67 8.19 -5.50 57.01
CA SER A 67 7.24 -6.59 56.81
C SER A 67 7.50 -7.86 57.64
N VAL A 68 6.44 -8.61 57.99
CA VAL A 68 6.52 -9.99 58.54
C VAL A 68 5.25 -10.83 58.20
N VAL A 69 5.46 -11.95 57.47
CA VAL A 69 4.94 -13.36 57.61
C VAL A 69 3.41 -13.62 57.63
N SER A 70 2.75 -14.45 56.78
CA SER A 70 2.78 -15.91 56.45
C SER A 70 2.10 -16.89 57.43
N MET A 71 1.53 -17.99 56.87
CA MET A 71 1.03 -19.28 57.46
C MET A 71 -0.51 -19.37 57.74
N SER A 72 -1.35 -20.09 56.95
CA SER A 72 -1.73 -21.54 56.94
C SER A 72 -2.43 -22.03 58.24
N SER A 73 -3.47 -22.88 58.34
CA SER A 73 -4.35 -23.69 57.46
C SER A 73 -5.39 -24.46 58.36
N THR A 74 -6.48 -25.02 57.78
CA THR A 74 -7.33 -26.18 58.23
C THR A 74 -8.11 -26.09 59.56
N ALA A 75 -9.26 -26.72 59.82
CA ALA A 75 -10.30 -27.50 59.14
C ALA A 75 -11.40 -27.83 60.21
N SER A 76 -12.68 -28.06 59.84
CA SER A 76 -13.64 -29.06 60.41
C SER A 76 -15.12 -28.61 60.43
N SER A 77 -15.99 -29.35 59.72
CA SER A 77 -17.47 -29.48 59.91
C SER A 77 -17.75 -30.64 60.92
N PRO A 78 -18.99 -31.04 61.39
CA PRO A 78 -20.36 -31.09 60.75
C PRO A 78 -21.56 -30.94 61.79
N PRO A 79 -22.79 -31.56 61.68
CA PRO A 79 -23.98 -31.29 60.81
C PRO A 79 -25.38 -31.19 61.59
N PRO A 80 -26.60 -31.57 61.08
CA PRO A 80 -27.82 -30.74 60.84
C PRO A 80 -29.07 -31.19 61.69
N PRO A 81 -30.39 -30.80 61.46
CA PRO A 81 -31.26 -31.26 60.33
C PRO A 81 -32.59 -30.46 59.96
N HIS A 82 -33.27 -30.94 58.88
CA HIS A 82 -34.70 -30.83 58.43
C HIS A 82 -35.28 -29.49 57.90
N ALA A 83 -36.28 -29.40 57.01
CA ALA A 83 -36.82 -30.12 55.83
C ALA A 83 -38.11 -29.35 55.43
N ASP A 84 -38.38 -29.06 54.15
CA ASP A 84 -39.71 -29.25 53.51
C ASP A 84 -39.79 -28.77 52.05
N THR A 85 -40.56 -29.55 51.28
CA THR A 85 -40.80 -29.53 49.83
C THR A 85 -42.20 -29.03 49.47
N THR A 86 -42.38 -28.37 48.31
CA THR A 86 -43.56 -28.59 47.43
C THR A 86 -43.26 -28.23 45.94
N PRO A 87 -44.00 -28.82 44.97
CA PRO A 87 -43.69 -28.82 43.53
C PRO A 87 -44.67 -27.99 42.68
N LYS A 88 -44.29 -27.62 41.44
CA LYS A 88 -45.26 -27.17 40.41
C LYS A 88 -44.80 -27.50 38.98
N ASP A 89 -45.75 -28.10 38.25
CA ASP A 89 -45.73 -28.57 36.87
C ASP A 89 -45.42 -27.49 35.83
N ASN A 90 -44.80 -27.82 34.69
CA ASN A 90 -45.57 -28.18 33.49
C ASN A 90 -44.72 -28.45 32.24
N ASN A 91 -45.26 -29.41 31.49
CA ASN A 91 -44.91 -29.97 30.20
C ASN A 91 -44.96 -28.96 29.03
N ASN A 92 -44.03 -29.02 28.07
CA ASN A 92 -44.37 -29.30 26.67
C ASN A 92 -43.17 -29.27 25.71
N ASN A 93 -43.06 -30.37 24.98
CA ASN A 93 -42.28 -30.53 23.76
C ASN A 93 -42.75 -29.56 22.68
N ASN A 94 -41.82 -28.89 22.00
CA ASN A 94 -42.01 -28.50 20.61
C ASN A 94 -40.71 -28.69 19.84
N SER A 95 -40.73 -29.72 19.01
CA SER A 95 -39.84 -29.95 17.89
C SER A 95 -39.89 -28.79 16.90
N SER A 96 -38.73 -28.24 16.56
CA SER A 96 -38.51 -27.55 15.29
C SER A 96 -37.14 -27.97 14.75
N PRO A 97 -37.10 -28.77 13.67
CA PRO A 97 -35.90 -28.95 12.87
C PRO A 97 -35.84 -27.79 11.88
N ASP A 98 -34.72 -27.07 11.84
CA ASP A 98 -34.15 -26.48 10.61
C ASP A 98 -32.98 -25.58 10.95
N LYS A 99 -31.86 -26.21 11.33
CA LYS A 99 -30.56 -25.60 11.12
C LYS A 99 -30.33 -25.54 9.61
N LYS A 100 -30.72 -24.43 8.99
CA LYS A 100 -30.20 -24.00 7.69
C LYS A 100 -28.69 -23.88 7.83
N LYS A 101 -27.98 -24.98 7.57
CA LYS A 101 -26.56 -24.95 7.23
C LYS A 101 -26.47 -24.03 6.04
N ALA A 102 -26.00 -22.81 6.26
CA ALA A 102 -25.54 -21.96 5.19
C ALA A 102 -24.54 -22.79 4.40
N HIS A 103 -24.98 -23.24 3.23
CA HIS A 103 -24.15 -23.88 2.24
C HIS A 103 -23.09 -22.84 1.88
N ASN A 104 -21.96 -22.90 2.59
CA ASN A 104 -20.76 -22.21 2.19
C ASN A 104 -20.46 -22.81 0.82
N GLN A 105 -20.79 -22.03 -0.21
CA GLN A 105 -20.53 -22.28 -1.61
C GLN A 105 -19.00 -22.27 -1.80
N ASN A 106 -18.33 -23.25 -1.21
CA ASN A 106 -17.10 -23.78 -1.76
C ASN A 106 -17.58 -24.53 -3.00
N LEU A 107 -17.81 -23.77 -4.08
CA LEU A 107 -17.91 -24.35 -5.41
C LEU A 107 -16.71 -25.27 -5.49
N GLN A 108 -16.97 -26.57 -5.53
CA GLN A 108 -15.98 -27.56 -5.89
C GLN A 108 -15.53 -27.15 -7.29
N VAL A 109 -14.48 -26.32 -7.33
CA VAL A 109 -13.70 -26.06 -8.51
C VAL A 109 -13.33 -27.45 -8.95
N SER A 110 -13.94 -27.88 -10.06
CA SER A 110 -13.64 -29.15 -10.69
C SER A 110 -12.14 -29.36 -10.67
N ASN A 111 -11.69 -30.63 -10.60
CA ASN A 111 -10.30 -31.09 -10.74
C ASN A 111 -9.69 -30.73 -12.11
N THR A 112 -9.97 -29.54 -12.60
CA THR A 112 -9.37 -28.89 -13.73
C THR A 112 -7.95 -28.50 -13.40
N GLY A 113 -7.09 -28.66 -14.40
CA GLY A 113 -5.64 -28.55 -14.29
C GLY A 113 -5.14 -27.29 -13.58
N GLY A 114 -3.96 -27.39 -12.98
CA GLY A 114 -3.37 -26.35 -12.14
C GLY A 114 -3.19 -25.01 -12.85
N LEU A 115 -3.14 -25.01 -14.19
CA LEU A 115 -3.07 -23.81 -15.03
C LEU A 115 -4.30 -22.89 -14.90
N ARG A 116 -5.47 -23.43 -14.58
CA ARG A 116 -6.69 -22.62 -14.38
C ARG A 116 -6.67 -21.80 -13.08
N ARG A 117 -5.78 -22.15 -12.14
CA ARG A 117 -5.62 -21.41 -10.89
C ARG A 117 -4.75 -20.17 -11.03
N LEU A 118 -4.14 -19.96 -12.20
CA LEU A 118 -3.33 -18.77 -12.46
C LEU A 118 -4.19 -17.51 -12.34
N PRO A 119 -3.68 -16.44 -11.70
CA PRO A 119 -4.46 -15.23 -11.50
C PRO A 119 -4.72 -14.51 -12.83
N VAL A 120 -5.94 -14.03 -13.00
CA VAL A 120 -6.33 -13.18 -14.13
C VAL A 120 -5.77 -11.77 -13.90
N VAL A 121 -5.01 -11.27 -14.88
CA VAL A 121 -4.39 -9.95 -14.82
C VAL A 121 -5.40 -8.90 -15.29
N ARG A 122 -5.60 -7.85 -14.50
CA ARG A 122 -6.45 -6.72 -14.89
C ARG A 122 -5.68 -5.75 -15.77
N GLN A 123 -6.40 -5.04 -16.64
CA GLN A 123 -5.77 -4.02 -17.48
C GLN A 123 -5.36 -2.79 -16.64
N PRO A 124 -4.29 -2.07 -17.00
CA PRO A 124 -3.84 -0.89 -16.26
C PRO A 124 -4.94 0.17 -16.08
N GLN A 125 -5.69 0.45 -17.16
CA GLN A 125 -6.78 1.43 -17.15
C GLN A 125 -7.91 1.06 -16.18
N GLU A 126 -8.23 -0.23 -16.04
CA GLU A 126 -9.23 -0.69 -15.07
C GLU A 126 -8.77 -0.47 -13.63
N LEU A 127 -7.48 -0.67 -13.36
CA LEU A 127 -6.88 -0.44 -12.04
C LEU A 127 -6.88 1.03 -11.67
N LEU A 128 -6.50 1.91 -12.60
CA LEU A 128 -6.54 3.37 -12.41
C LEU A 128 -7.97 3.86 -12.16
N ASN A 129 -8.92 3.44 -12.99
CA ASN A 129 -10.34 3.79 -12.82
C ASN A 129 -10.87 3.33 -11.46
N LYS A 130 -10.49 2.14 -11.00
CA LYS A 130 -10.85 1.65 -9.67
C LYS A 130 -10.21 2.49 -8.58
N ALA A 131 -8.92 2.81 -8.69
CA ALA A 131 -8.21 3.63 -7.72
C ALA A 131 -8.81 5.03 -7.59
N HIS A 132 -9.15 5.69 -8.70
CA HIS A 132 -9.82 6.99 -8.69
C HIS A 132 -11.21 6.94 -8.05
N LYS A 133 -11.98 5.87 -8.27
CA LYS A 133 -13.29 5.69 -7.60
C LYS A 133 -13.12 5.57 -6.09
N GLU A 134 -12.16 4.75 -5.65
CA GLU A 134 -11.87 4.55 -4.22
C GLU A 134 -11.37 5.83 -3.56
N ALA A 135 -10.50 6.60 -4.23
CA ALA A 135 -10.03 7.89 -3.74
C ALA A 135 -11.20 8.86 -3.50
N LYS A 136 -12.20 8.89 -4.40
CA LYS A 136 -13.40 9.73 -4.24
C LYS A 136 -14.32 9.29 -3.11
N TRP A 137 -14.28 8.02 -2.71
CA TRP A 137 -15.11 7.49 -1.62
C TRP A 137 -14.54 7.75 -0.23
N VAL A 138 -13.26 8.13 -0.12
CA VAL A 138 -12.67 8.51 1.16
C VAL A 138 -13.29 9.82 1.64
N LYS A 139 -14.03 9.74 2.76
CA LYS A 139 -14.72 10.89 3.36
C LYS A 139 -13.81 11.60 4.38
N PRO A 140 -13.83 12.94 4.44
CA PRO A 140 -13.15 13.68 5.50
C PRO A 140 -13.71 13.34 6.89
N ASP A 141 -12.82 13.28 7.88
CA ASP A 141 -13.22 13.05 9.28
C ASP A 141 -13.88 14.30 9.88
N LEU A 142 -15.22 14.31 9.91
CA LEU A 142 -16.01 15.43 10.43
C LEU A 142 -15.84 15.66 11.93
N LYS A 143 -15.36 14.67 12.70
CA LYS A 143 -15.17 14.80 14.16
C LYS A 143 -13.98 15.70 14.48
N MET A 144 -13.01 15.80 13.58
CA MET A 144 -11.81 16.60 13.78
C MET A 144 -12.12 18.08 13.56
N LYS A 145 -12.09 18.90 14.63
CA LYS A 145 -12.42 20.33 14.56
C LYS A 145 -11.43 21.13 13.69
N ASN A 146 -10.13 20.90 13.86
CA ASN A 146 -9.09 21.64 13.14
C ASN A 146 -9.10 21.29 11.65
N ILE A 147 -9.38 22.30 10.83
CA ILE A 147 -9.53 22.20 9.37
C ILE A 147 -8.23 21.68 8.72
N ARG A 148 -7.07 22.17 9.16
CA ARG A 148 -5.75 21.76 8.63
C ARG A 148 -5.49 20.29 8.89
N ASN A 149 -5.66 19.84 10.13
CA ASN A 149 -5.40 18.44 10.47
C ASN A 149 -6.40 17.50 9.78
N ARG A 150 -7.65 17.95 9.61
CA ARG A 150 -8.68 17.20 8.88
C ARG A 150 -8.31 17.04 7.40
N ALA A 151 -7.85 18.11 6.76
CA ALA A 151 -7.37 18.07 5.37
C ALA A 151 -6.14 17.16 5.22
N ARG A 152 -5.15 17.26 6.12
CA ARG A 152 -3.97 16.38 6.11
C ARG A 152 -4.33 14.91 6.26
N LYS A 153 -5.21 14.58 7.20
CA LYS A 153 -5.68 13.20 7.44
C LYS A 153 -6.42 12.67 6.22
N HIS A 154 -7.40 13.42 5.72
CA HIS A 154 -8.16 13.06 4.54
C HIS A 154 -7.27 12.87 3.31
N GLY A 155 -6.33 13.79 3.09
CA GLY A 155 -5.40 13.71 1.97
C GLY A 155 -4.49 12.48 2.05
N ALA A 156 -3.93 12.21 3.23
CA ALA A 156 -3.09 11.04 3.47
C ALA A 156 -3.87 9.72 3.32
N GLU A 157 -5.10 9.64 3.83
CA GLU A 157 -5.96 8.45 3.69
C GLU A 157 -6.38 8.21 2.24
N THR A 158 -6.71 9.28 1.52
CA THR A 158 -7.08 9.23 0.10
C THR A 158 -5.93 8.70 -0.75
N LEU A 159 -4.73 9.27 -0.59
CA LEU A 159 -3.55 8.87 -1.37
C LEU A 159 -3.06 7.46 -1.00
N ASN A 160 -3.15 7.09 0.28
CA ASN A 160 -2.85 5.73 0.74
C ASN A 160 -3.84 4.71 0.17
N SER A 161 -5.14 5.01 0.16
CA SER A 161 -6.16 4.16 -0.46
C SER A 161 -5.88 3.97 -1.95
N PHE A 162 -5.68 5.08 -2.67
CA PHE A 162 -5.34 5.08 -4.10
C PHE A 162 -4.13 4.19 -4.41
N THR A 163 -3.02 4.40 -3.68
CA THR A 163 -1.78 3.62 -3.85
C THR A 163 -1.98 2.14 -3.56
N ASN A 164 -2.73 1.79 -2.51
CA ASN A 164 -2.97 0.39 -2.14
C ASN A 164 -3.82 -0.34 -3.18
N ILE A 165 -4.83 0.33 -3.74
CA ILE A 165 -5.70 -0.26 -4.78
C ILE A 165 -4.90 -0.60 -6.04
N LEU A 166 -3.86 0.18 -6.37
CA LEU A 166 -2.92 -0.14 -7.44
C LEU A 166 -1.93 -1.25 -7.04
N CYS A 167 -1.34 -1.17 -5.85
CA CYS A 167 -0.24 -2.04 -5.45
C CYS A 167 -0.65 -3.49 -5.11
N ILE A 168 -1.81 -3.67 -4.49
CA ILE A 168 -2.31 -5.00 -4.06
C ILE A 168 -2.49 -5.95 -5.26
N PRO A 169 -3.23 -5.61 -6.33
CA PRO A 169 -3.41 -6.52 -7.46
C PRO A 169 -2.09 -6.87 -8.15
N LEU A 170 -1.15 -5.93 -8.29
CA LEU A 170 0.17 -6.24 -8.87
C LEU A 170 0.96 -7.24 -8.02
N ARG A 171 0.93 -7.06 -6.68
CA ARG A 171 1.54 -8.00 -5.74
C ARG A 171 0.91 -9.38 -5.86
N ASP A 172 -0.41 -9.45 -5.89
CA ASP A 172 -1.15 -10.72 -5.90
C ASP A 172 -0.97 -11.45 -7.22
N THR A 173 -0.87 -10.72 -8.35
CA THR A 173 -0.47 -11.29 -9.64
C THR A 173 0.91 -11.95 -9.55
N VAL A 174 1.95 -11.21 -9.14
CA VAL A 174 3.32 -11.76 -9.07
C VAL A 174 3.39 -12.98 -8.16
N LYS A 175 2.80 -12.87 -6.95
CA LYS A 175 2.77 -13.98 -5.99
C LYS A 175 1.96 -15.18 -6.49
N GLY A 176 0.82 -14.94 -7.14
CA GLY A 176 -0.04 -15.98 -7.67
C GLY A 176 0.65 -16.78 -8.78
N TYR A 177 1.30 -16.11 -9.74
CA TYR A 177 2.09 -16.81 -10.76
C TYR A 177 3.23 -17.62 -10.14
N GLN A 178 4.03 -17.02 -9.24
CA GLN A 178 5.15 -17.73 -8.60
C GLN A 178 4.69 -18.92 -7.73
N ALA A 179 3.55 -18.82 -7.06
CA ALA A 179 3.02 -19.90 -6.23
C ALA A 179 2.44 -21.04 -7.06
N GLU A 180 1.61 -20.72 -8.04
CA GLU A 180 0.92 -21.73 -8.85
C GLU A 180 1.87 -22.48 -9.78
N LEU A 181 2.82 -21.80 -10.43
CA LEU A 181 3.82 -22.45 -11.29
C LEU A 181 4.68 -23.49 -10.55
N ARG A 182 4.98 -23.25 -9.26
CA ARG A 182 5.72 -24.21 -8.42
C ARG A 182 4.88 -25.43 -8.05
N ARG A 183 3.57 -25.29 -7.98
CA ARG A 183 2.60 -26.33 -7.58
C ARG A 183 2.02 -27.11 -8.77
N LEU A 184 2.38 -26.74 -10.01
CA LEU A 184 1.93 -27.46 -11.20
C LEU A 184 2.46 -28.89 -11.22
N HIS A 185 1.61 -29.79 -11.73
CA HIS A 185 1.97 -31.16 -12.04
C HIS A 185 3.12 -31.18 -13.07
N PRO A 186 4.07 -32.15 -13.05
CA PRO A 186 5.20 -32.17 -13.97
C PRO A 186 4.83 -32.02 -15.44
N PHE A 187 3.77 -32.70 -15.89
CA PHE A 187 3.25 -32.54 -17.26
C PHE A 187 2.80 -31.10 -17.55
N GLU A 188 1.98 -30.52 -16.69
CA GLU A 188 1.47 -29.15 -16.87
C GLU A 188 2.58 -28.10 -16.83
N ARG A 189 3.60 -28.33 -16.01
CA ARG A 189 4.78 -27.47 -15.93
C ARG A 189 5.55 -27.45 -17.25
N VAL A 190 5.73 -28.62 -17.87
CA VAL A 190 6.38 -28.71 -19.20
C VAL A 190 5.54 -27.99 -20.26
N VAL A 191 4.21 -28.19 -20.25
CA VAL A 191 3.30 -27.49 -21.17
C VAL A 191 3.38 -25.97 -20.97
N ALA A 192 3.42 -25.49 -19.72
CA ALA A 192 3.58 -24.08 -19.41
C ALA A 192 4.94 -23.54 -19.90
N ASP A 193 6.04 -24.24 -19.64
CA ASP A 193 7.38 -23.84 -20.08
C ASP A 193 7.48 -23.78 -21.61
N LEU A 194 6.96 -24.79 -22.31
CA LEU A 194 6.91 -24.78 -23.78
C LEU A 194 6.09 -23.60 -24.32
N THR A 195 4.96 -23.29 -23.68
CA THR A 195 4.11 -22.15 -24.05
C THR A 195 4.82 -20.82 -23.82
N VAL A 196 5.53 -20.67 -22.68
CA VAL A 196 6.32 -19.48 -22.36
C VAL A 196 7.46 -19.31 -23.37
N ARG A 197 8.22 -20.36 -23.68
CA ARG A 197 9.29 -20.33 -24.68
C ARG A 197 8.77 -19.99 -26.07
N ALA A 198 7.61 -20.52 -26.46
CA ALA A 198 6.98 -20.20 -27.73
C ALA A 198 6.60 -18.71 -27.82
N ARG A 199 6.14 -18.10 -26.73
CA ARG A 199 5.89 -16.65 -26.65
C ARG A 199 7.18 -15.84 -26.62
N GLN A 200 8.19 -16.27 -25.86
CA GLN A 200 9.49 -15.61 -25.79
C GLN A 200 10.14 -15.50 -27.18
N LYS A 201 10.01 -16.52 -28.04
CA LYS A 201 10.50 -16.45 -29.42
C LYS A 201 9.77 -15.42 -30.29
N LYS A 202 8.52 -15.09 -29.97
CA LYS A 202 7.72 -14.10 -30.71
C LYS A 202 7.94 -12.69 -30.18
N ASP A 203 7.86 -12.51 -28.86
CA ASP A 203 7.82 -11.21 -28.20
C ASP A 203 9.18 -10.80 -27.62
N GLY A 204 10.15 -11.72 -27.54
CA GLY A 204 11.46 -11.50 -26.93
C GLY A 204 11.47 -11.50 -25.39
N LEU A 205 10.30 -11.43 -24.76
CA LEU A 205 10.14 -11.27 -23.32
C LEU A 205 10.02 -12.62 -22.60
N THR A 206 10.74 -12.75 -21.48
CA THR A 206 10.66 -13.92 -20.61
C THR A 206 9.64 -13.66 -19.50
N LEU A 207 8.86 -14.67 -19.12
CA LEU A 207 7.88 -14.53 -18.04
C LEU A 207 8.49 -14.01 -16.73
N ASN A 208 9.68 -14.46 -16.35
CA ASN A 208 10.35 -14.01 -15.13
C ASN A 208 10.67 -12.51 -15.17
N LEU A 209 11.18 -12.01 -16.30
CA LEU A 209 11.48 -10.58 -16.47
C LEU A 209 10.21 -9.74 -16.36
N VAL A 210 9.12 -10.16 -17.01
CA VAL A 210 7.84 -9.44 -16.91
C VAL A 210 7.32 -9.42 -15.47
N LEU A 211 7.47 -10.50 -14.70
CA LEU A 211 7.07 -10.54 -13.30
C LEU A 211 7.97 -9.67 -12.40
N GLU A 212 9.26 -9.58 -12.71
CA GLU A 212 10.21 -8.68 -12.05
C GLU A 212 9.87 -7.21 -12.34
N ASP A 213 9.62 -6.85 -13.61
CA ASP A 213 9.20 -5.51 -14.04
C ASP A 213 7.91 -5.08 -13.33
N ILE A 214 6.91 -5.96 -13.25
CA ILE A 214 5.65 -5.68 -12.50
C ILE A 214 5.95 -5.46 -11.01
N HIS A 215 6.87 -6.22 -10.42
CA HIS A 215 7.24 -6.07 -9.03
C HIS A 215 7.97 -4.74 -8.76
N GLU A 216 8.85 -4.34 -9.68
CA GLU A 216 9.59 -3.08 -9.66
C GLU A 216 8.65 -1.89 -9.85
N ALA A 217 7.76 -1.93 -10.85
CA ALA A 217 6.71 -0.93 -11.05
C ALA A 217 5.88 -0.71 -9.78
N ARG A 218 5.43 -1.80 -9.14
CA ARG A 218 4.71 -1.75 -7.86
C ARG A 218 5.55 -1.10 -6.76
N LYS A 219 6.87 -1.35 -6.72
CA LYS A 219 7.77 -0.75 -5.71
C LYS A 219 7.86 0.76 -5.93
N MET A 220 8.10 1.21 -7.17
CA MET A 220 8.18 2.63 -7.52
C MET A 220 6.88 3.39 -7.18
N VAL A 221 5.73 2.82 -7.56
CA VAL A 221 4.40 3.37 -7.23
C VAL A 221 4.20 3.49 -5.72
N ARG A 222 4.59 2.47 -4.95
CA ARG A 222 4.46 2.50 -3.49
C ARG A 222 5.38 3.52 -2.83
N GLU A 223 6.63 3.61 -3.26
CA GLU A 223 7.60 4.57 -2.73
C GLU A 223 7.15 6.00 -3.00
N THR A 224 6.75 6.29 -4.25
CA THR A 224 6.19 7.58 -4.65
C THR A 224 4.95 7.93 -3.81
N GLY A 225 4.03 6.97 -3.62
CA GLY A 225 2.86 7.17 -2.77
C GLY A 225 3.22 7.50 -1.32
N VAL A 226 4.22 6.81 -0.73
CA VAL A 226 4.68 7.09 0.63
C VAL A 226 5.30 8.48 0.75
N ASP A 227 6.10 8.89 -0.23
CA ASP A 227 6.75 10.21 -0.25
C ASP A 227 5.71 11.34 -0.32
N TRP A 228 4.69 11.20 -1.18
CA TRP A 228 3.60 12.18 -1.26
C TRP A 228 2.71 12.17 -0.01
N ILE A 229 2.46 11.02 0.61
CA ILE A 229 1.77 10.97 1.91
C ILE A 229 2.54 11.74 2.97
N ALA A 230 3.88 11.64 3.00
CA ALA A 230 4.70 12.39 3.93
C ALA A 230 4.58 13.91 3.69
N LYS A 231 4.62 14.36 2.42
CA LYS A 231 4.43 15.78 2.04
C LYS A 231 3.05 16.30 2.47
N VAL A 232 1.99 15.54 2.23
CA VAL A 232 0.63 15.90 2.65
C VAL A 232 0.55 16.04 4.17
N LYS A 233 1.19 15.15 4.93
CA LYS A 233 1.24 15.23 6.41
C LYS A 233 2.01 16.45 6.90
N SER A 234 3.05 16.90 6.20
CA SER A 234 3.83 18.09 6.58
C SER A 234 3.17 19.42 6.23
N ALA A 235 2.21 19.48 5.29
CA ALA A 235 1.60 20.71 4.76
C ALA A 235 1.21 21.79 5.80
N GLU A 236 1.57 23.05 5.59
CA GLU A 236 1.36 24.14 6.54
C GLU A 236 -0.08 24.66 6.59
N THR A 237 -0.81 24.51 5.49
CA THR A 237 -2.20 24.97 5.39
C THR A 237 -3.13 23.87 4.90
N ALA A 238 -4.44 24.06 5.11
CA ALA A 238 -5.44 23.13 4.58
C ALA A 238 -5.47 23.14 3.04
N ARG A 239 -5.23 24.31 2.42
CA ARG A 239 -5.17 24.47 0.96
C ARG A 239 -3.98 23.72 0.37
N GLU A 240 -2.81 23.89 0.97
CA GLU A 240 -1.58 23.21 0.55
C GLU A 240 -1.67 21.68 0.69
N ALA A 241 -2.34 21.18 1.73
CA ALA A 241 -2.62 19.74 1.83
C ALA A 241 -3.47 19.22 0.65
N GLY A 242 -4.39 20.05 0.14
CA GLY A 242 -5.18 19.75 -1.05
C GLY A 242 -4.35 19.78 -2.34
N THR A 243 -3.45 20.75 -2.51
CA THR A 243 -2.58 20.80 -3.70
C THR A 243 -1.62 19.61 -3.75
N PHE A 244 -1.01 19.25 -2.61
CA PHE A 244 -0.15 18.06 -2.54
C PHE A 244 -0.92 16.75 -2.78
N LEU A 245 -2.20 16.68 -2.40
CA LEU A 245 -3.04 15.54 -2.75
C LEU A 245 -3.20 15.44 -4.27
N GLU A 246 -3.60 16.53 -4.94
CA GLU A 246 -3.83 16.54 -6.38
C GLU A 246 -2.55 16.24 -7.18
N GLU A 247 -1.44 16.89 -6.82
CA GLU A 247 -0.13 16.62 -7.40
C GLU A 247 0.33 15.18 -7.14
N GLY A 248 0.11 14.65 -5.93
CA GLY A 248 0.45 13.27 -5.61
C GLY A 248 -0.37 12.25 -6.39
N LEU A 249 -1.67 12.51 -6.60
CA LEU A 249 -2.51 11.65 -7.43
C LEU A 249 -2.05 11.69 -8.89
N ALA A 250 -1.71 12.87 -9.42
CA ALA A 250 -1.19 13.01 -10.77
C ALA A 250 0.15 12.28 -10.94
N ALA A 251 1.10 12.47 -10.01
CA ALA A 251 2.41 11.85 -10.05
C ALA A 251 2.35 10.32 -10.00
N VAL A 252 1.48 9.75 -9.15
CA VAL A 252 1.30 8.29 -9.10
C VAL A 252 0.60 7.76 -10.36
N THR A 253 -0.28 8.56 -10.97
CA THR A 253 -0.97 8.19 -12.22
C THR A 253 -0.04 8.25 -13.43
N GLU A 254 0.84 9.24 -13.51
CA GLU A 254 1.83 9.37 -14.59
C GLU A 254 2.86 8.24 -14.57
N LEU A 255 3.22 7.78 -13.37
CA LEU A 255 4.17 6.69 -13.18
C LEU A 255 3.59 5.31 -13.53
N PHE A 256 2.28 5.14 -13.50
CA PHE A 256 1.58 3.85 -13.61
C PHE A 256 1.12 3.55 -15.03
#